data_AF-A0A2P8VZY5-F1
#
_entry.id   AF-A0A2P8VZY5-F1
#
_cell.length_a   1.000
_cell.length_b   1.000
_cell.length_c   1.000
_cell.angle_alpha   90.00
_cell.angle_beta   90.00
_cell.angle_gamma   90.00
#
_symmetry.space_group_name_H-M   'P 1'
#
loop_
_entity.id
_entity.type
_entity.pdbx_description
1 polymer ?
#
loop_
_entity_poly.entity_id
_entity_poly.type
_entity_poly.pdbx_seq_one_letter_code
_entity_poly.pdbx_strand_id
1 'polypeptide(L)'
;MNGVVRTQGWLGLAAVGRSQRFMTRQQRPPATATYDGTTAVCRAMSQGDFTPPPPPAKGGSTAKWVVAGCGGCLGLTVLAGLALAFFINRTLRFAVGPDQNPGETEELFTYAIPGESQSIFNLGLFGLQVTQVASTDSPPSVLLTMGQLPSYLQDRQSQQTFVEQFQDSVSTQGNYQLSEPQLEDRTLCGQPVSVAMQSGSLIQGDTTYDAASLLTFVEYNNDARFVWVLAHGEAPQTTADQVFATLDCR
;
A
#
# COMPACT_ATOMS: atom_id res chain seq x y z
N MET A 1 -60.07 -19.89 28.92
CA MET A 1 -60.20 -19.08 27.69
C MET A 1 -58.94 -19.30 26.88
N ASN A 2 -59.09 -19.96 25.73
CA ASN A 2 -57.99 -20.45 24.88
C ASN A 2 -57.41 -19.32 24.03
N GLY A 3 -56.11 -19.10 24.11
CA GLY A 3 -55.35 -18.23 23.21
C GLY A 3 -54.38 -19.06 22.38
N VAL A 4 -54.79 -19.39 21.16
CA VAL A 4 -53.98 -20.08 20.14
C VAL A 4 -53.10 -19.04 19.45
N VAL A 5 -51.78 -19.12 19.62
CA VAL A 5 -50.81 -18.31 18.85
C VAL A 5 -50.30 -19.15 17.68
N ARG A 6 -50.61 -18.68 16.46
CA ARG A 6 -50.21 -19.29 15.18
C ARG A 6 -48.74 -19.02 14.90
N THR A 7 -48.00 -20.08 14.63
CA THR A 7 -46.73 -20.11 13.91
C THR A 7 -46.97 -19.85 12.41
N GLN A 8 -46.37 -18.79 11.87
CA GLN A 8 -46.05 -18.65 10.44
C GLN A 8 -44.50 -18.62 10.41
N GLY A 9 -43.78 -19.49 9.70
CA GLY A 9 -44.02 -19.94 8.33
C GLY A 9 -42.92 -19.33 7.44
N TRP A 10 -41.66 -19.66 7.72
CA TRP A 10 -40.51 -19.28 6.89
C TRP A 10 -40.41 -20.23 5.70
N LEU A 11 -40.67 -19.74 4.49
CA LEU A 11 -40.31 -20.39 3.23
C LEU A 11 -40.19 -19.31 2.15
N GLY A 12 -38.94 -19.02 1.76
CA GLY A 12 -38.61 -18.05 0.73
C GLY A 12 -37.20 -18.31 0.18
N LEU A 13 -36.92 -19.55 -0.23
CA LEU A 13 -35.76 -19.89 -1.07
C LEU A 13 -36.03 -19.34 -2.48
N ALA A 14 -35.47 -18.18 -2.80
CA ALA A 14 -35.29 -17.74 -4.17
C ALA A 14 -33.85 -18.07 -4.60
N ALA A 15 -33.71 -19.18 -5.31
CA ALA A 15 -32.48 -19.52 -6.02
C ALA A 15 -32.28 -18.53 -7.17
N VAL A 16 -31.30 -17.63 -7.04
CA VAL A 16 -30.82 -16.81 -8.16
C VAL A 16 -29.63 -17.52 -8.78
N GLY A 17 -29.89 -18.22 -9.88
CA GLY A 17 -28.86 -18.77 -10.75
C GLY A 17 -28.04 -17.66 -11.39
N ARG A 18 -26.80 -17.48 -10.93
CA ARG A 18 -25.82 -16.64 -11.62
C ARG A 18 -25.27 -17.43 -12.82
N SER A 19 -25.85 -17.15 -13.98
CA SER A 19 -25.33 -17.52 -15.28
C SER A 19 -23.88 -17.02 -15.41
N GLN A 20 -22.91 -17.93 -15.26
CA GLN A 20 -21.52 -17.65 -15.58
C GLN A 20 -21.41 -17.41 -17.10
N ARG A 21 -21.46 -16.14 -17.50
CA ARG A 21 -20.92 -15.76 -18.81
C ARG A 21 -19.41 -15.88 -18.71
N PHE A 22 -18.91 -17.00 -19.23
CA PHE A 22 -17.56 -17.10 -19.78
C PHE A 22 -17.32 -15.88 -20.67
N MET A 23 -16.58 -14.89 -20.16
CA MET A 23 -15.92 -13.93 -21.03
C MET A 23 -14.79 -14.68 -21.71
N THR A 24 -15.07 -15.14 -22.92
CA THR A 24 -14.06 -15.56 -23.88
C THR A 24 -13.05 -14.43 -23.97
N ARG A 25 -11.84 -14.69 -23.47
CA ARG A 25 -10.66 -13.82 -23.58
C ARG A 25 -10.42 -13.56 -25.05
N GLN A 26 -10.99 -12.47 -25.56
CA GLN A 26 -10.80 -12.01 -26.92
C GLN A 26 -9.31 -11.67 -27.02
N GLN A 27 -8.55 -12.58 -27.65
CA GLN A 27 -7.14 -12.38 -27.97
C GLN A 27 -7.03 -11.05 -28.72
N ARG A 28 -6.48 -10.06 -28.03
CA ARG A 28 -6.09 -8.79 -28.62
C ARG A 28 -5.07 -9.15 -29.72
N PRO A 29 -5.32 -8.84 -31.00
CA PRO A 29 -4.31 -9.00 -32.02
C PRO A 29 -3.09 -8.15 -31.64
N PRO A 30 -1.85 -8.61 -31.94
CA PRO A 30 -0.67 -7.81 -31.72
C PRO A 30 -0.84 -6.48 -32.45
N ALA A 31 -0.73 -5.38 -31.71
CA ALA A 31 -0.68 -4.05 -32.29
C ALA A 31 0.57 -3.98 -33.16
N THR A 32 0.37 -4.05 -34.47
CA THR A 32 1.36 -3.68 -35.46
C THR A 32 1.54 -2.17 -35.32
N ALA A 33 2.52 -1.75 -34.53
CA ALA A 33 2.98 -0.38 -34.51
C ALA A 33 3.66 -0.11 -35.86
N THR A 34 2.90 0.44 -36.80
CA THR A 34 3.39 1.05 -38.03
C THR A 34 4.23 2.25 -37.63
N TYR A 35 5.53 2.05 -37.50
CA TYR A 35 6.49 3.15 -37.32
C TYR A 35 6.63 3.88 -38.65
N ASP A 36 6.17 5.12 -38.64
CA ASP A 36 6.23 6.04 -39.76
C ASP A 36 7.69 6.45 -40.04
N GLY A 37 8.23 5.95 -41.14
CA GLY A 37 8.89 6.82 -42.12
C GLY A 37 10.18 7.57 -41.74
N THR A 38 10.93 7.19 -40.70
CA THR A 38 12.30 7.71 -40.51
C THR A 38 13.32 6.62 -40.82
N THR A 39 13.72 6.57 -42.09
CA THR A 39 14.90 5.86 -42.57
C THR A 39 16.13 6.37 -41.83
N ALA A 40 16.52 5.65 -40.77
CA ALA A 40 17.86 5.77 -40.20
C ALA A 40 18.84 5.29 -41.28
N VAL A 41 19.42 6.26 -42.00
CA VAL A 41 20.55 6.02 -42.89
C VAL A 41 21.70 5.53 -42.03
N CYS A 42 21.94 4.22 -42.04
CA CYS A 42 23.18 3.63 -41.58
C CYS A 42 24.30 4.17 -42.47
N ARG A 43 24.84 5.34 -42.11
CA ARG A 43 26.04 5.88 -42.72
C ARG A 43 27.17 4.96 -42.30
N ALA A 44 27.57 4.09 -43.23
CA ALA A 44 28.81 3.34 -43.14
C ALA A 44 29.93 4.34 -42.85
N MET A 45 30.44 4.32 -41.62
CA MET A 45 31.64 5.07 -41.28
C MET A 45 32.77 4.46 -42.09
N SER A 46 33.17 5.18 -43.13
CA SER A 46 34.42 4.97 -43.86
C SER A 46 35.53 4.82 -42.83
N GLN A 47 36.22 3.67 -42.88
CA GLN A 47 37.48 3.43 -42.18
C GLN A 47 38.47 4.52 -42.59
N GLY A 48 38.51 5.60 -41.81
CA GLY A 48 39.59 6.55 -41.88
C GLY A 48 40.87 5.83 -41.48
N ASP A 49 41.90 5.98 -42.31
CA ASP A 49 43.25 5.50 -42.08
C ASP A 49 43.71 5.80 -40.65
N PHE A 50 43.70 4.75 -39.82
CA PHE A 50 44.40 4.75 -38.54
C PHE A 50 45.89 4.74 -38.85
N THR A 51 46.46 5.93 -39.07
CA THR A 51 47.89 6.13 -38.89
C THR A 51 48.16 6.00 -37.40
N PRO A 52 48.92 4.97 -36.96
CA PRO A 52 49.21 4.82 -35.55
C PRO A 52 49.98 6.05 -35.07
N PRO A 53 49.60 6.66 -33.93
CA PRO A 53 50.34 7.77 -33.38
C PRO A 53 51.80 7.34 -33.13
N PRO A 54 52.77 8.23 -33.39
CA PRO A 54 54.18 7.91 -33.18
C PRO A 54 54.41 7.45 -31.73
N PRO A 55 55.29 6.45 -31.51
CA PRO A 55 55.55 5.94 -30.18
C PRO A 55 56.04 7.07 -29.27
N PRO A 56 55.50 7.19 -28.04
CA PRO A 56 55.92 8.22 -27.10
C PRO A 56 57.41 8.05 -26.82
N ALA A 57 58.17 9.15 -26.93
CA ALA A 57 59.59 9.18 -26.66
C ALA A 57 59.88 8.58 -25.27
N LYS A 58 60.75 7.56 -25.23
CA LYS A 58 61.28 6.94 -24.02
C LYS A 58 62.04 8.00 -23.22
N GLY A 59 61.33 8.69 -22.34
CA GLY A 59 61.88 9.75 -21.50
C GLY A 59 61.07 9.92 -20.22
N GLY A 60 61.35 9.06 -19.24
CA GLY A 60 61.03 9.17 -17.82
C GLY A 60 59.81 10.01 -17.40
N SER A 61 58.61 9.42 -17.36
CA SER A 61 57.59 9.67 -16.30
C SER A 61 56.29 8.86 -16.52
N THR A 62 56.37 7.58 -16.88
CA THR A 62 55.18 6.71 -17.05
C THR A 62 54.28 6.66 -15.81
N ALA A 63 54.85 6.83 -14.60
CA ALA A 63 54.09 6.92 -13.36
C ALA A 63 53.16 8.16 -13.29
N LYS A 64 53.54 9.30 -13.91
CA LYS A 64 52.68 10.50 -13.93
C LYS A 64 51.48 10.33 -14.86
N TRP A 65 51.62 9.58 -15.96
CA TRP A 65 50.56 9.36 -16.94
C TRP A 65 49.53 8.31 -16.49
N VAL A 66 49.94 7.27 -15.74
CA VAL A 66 49.00 6.29 -15.18
C VAL A 66 48.12 6.90 -14.09
N VAL A 67 48.67 7.82 -13.30
CA VAL A 67 47.91 8.63 -12.34
C VAL A 67 46.97 9.61 -13.06
N ALA A 68 47.37 10.18 -14.20
CA ALA A 68 46.56 11.14 -14.95
C ALA A 68 45.48 10.51 -15.87
N GLY A 69 45.65 9.26 -16.33
CA GLY A 69 44.88 8.75 -17.47
C GLY A 69 43.74 7.76 -17.16
N CYS A 70 43.77 7.06 -16.02
CA CYS A 70 42.73 6.04 -15.72
C CYS A 70 42.43 5.88 -14.23
N GLY A 71 43.41 6.05 -13.35
CA GLY A 71 43.19 5.98 -11.89
C GLY A 71 42.27 7.10 -11.38
N GLY A 72 42.34 8.29 -11.99
CA GLY A 72 41.50 9.43 -11.60
C GLY A 72 40.01 9.22 -11.84
N CYS A 73 39.62 8.58 -12.95
CA CYS A 73 38.22 8.32 -13.26
C CYS A 73 37.59 7.32 -12.29
N LEU A 74 38.32 6.26 -11.91
CA LEU A 74 37.87 5.31 -10.90
C LEU A 74 37.74 5.96 -9.51
N GLY A 75 38.65 6.86 -9.14
CA GLY A 75 38.53 7.63 -7.90
C GLY A 75 37.30 8.52 -7.89
N LEU A 76 37.03 9.23 -9.00
CA LEU A 76 35.86 10.10 -9.13
C LEU A 76 34.54 9.34 -9.11
N THR A 77 34.44 8.17 -9.75
CA THR A 77 33.19 7.38 -9.74
C THR A 77 32.91 6.80 -8.34
N VAL A 78 33.94 6.36 -7.62
CA VAL A 78 33.78 5.90 -6.23
C VAL A 78 33.34 7.05 -5.32
N LEU A 79 33.98 8.22 -5.43
CA LEU A 79 33.58 9.41 -4.67
C LEU A 79 32.16 9.88 -5.01
N ALA A 80 31.81 9.89 -6.29
CA ALA A 80 30.45 10.23 -6.75
C ALA A 80 29.42 9.22 -6.23
N GLY A 81 29.74 7.92 -6.23
CA GLY A 81 28.89 6.86 -5.68
C GLY A 81 28.69 7.01 -4.17
N LEU A 82 29.75 7.30 -3.42
CA LEU A 82 29.67 7.56 -1.98
C LEU A 82 28.88 8.84 -1.66
N ALA A 83 29.10 9.91 -2.43
CA ALA A 83 28.33 11.14 -2.30
C ALA A 83 26.84 10.88 -2.59
N LEU A 84 26.52 10.16 -3.66
CA LEU A 84 25.16 9.78 -4.00
C LEU A 84 24.51 8.94 -2.90
N ALA A 85 25.21 7.92 -2.38
CA ALA A 85 24.72 7.09 -1.28
C ALA A 85 24.47 7.92 0.00
N PHE A 86 25.36 8.87 0.30
CA PHE A 86 25.18 9.80 1.42
C PHE A 86 23.95 10.70 1.22
N PHE A 87 23.76 11.23 0.01
CA PHE A 87 22.58 12.02 -0.33
C PHE A 87 21.30 11.18 -0.26
N ILE A 88 21.29 9.95 -0.78
CA ILE A 88 20.13 9.04 -0.68
C ILE A 88 19.81 8.75 0.79
N ASN A 89 20.81 8.37 1.60
CA ASN A 89 20.58 8.08 3.02
C ASN A 89 20.10 9.32 3.79
N ARG A 90 20.64 10.50 3.46
CA ARG A 90 20.21 11.77 4.06
C ARG A 90 18.78 12.14 3.63
N THR A 91 18.46 12.03 2.35
CA THR A 91 17.12 12.32 1.81
C THR A 91 16.08 11.34 2.35
N LEU A 92 16.42 10.05 2.46
CA LEU A 92 15.55 9.05 3.09
C LEU A 92 15.35 9.36 4.58
N ARG A 93 16.37 9.82 5.31
CA ARG A 93 16.20 10.27 6.70
C ARG A 93 15.36 11.55 6.84
N PHE A 94 15.31 12.42 5.83
CA PHE A 94 14.41 13.58 5.83
C PHE A 94 12.99 13.21 5.39
N ALA A 95 12.85 12.24 4.47
CA ALA A 95 11.55 11.72 4.04
C ALA A 95 10.92 10.78 5.09
N VAL A 96 11.74 10.12 5.90
CA VAL A 96 11.36 9.13 6.93
C VAL A 96 11.88 9.59 8.30
N GLY A 97 11.74 10.89 8.62
CA GLY A 97 12.26 11.56 9.81
C GLY A 97 12.45 10.69 11.05
N PRO A 98 13.67 10.59 11.64
CA PRO A 98 13.93 9.76 12.83
C PRO A 98 13.35 10.33 14.14
N ASP A 99 12.74 11.50 14.09
CA ASP A 99 11.99 12.09 15.19
C ASP A 99 10.62 12.47 14.65
N GLN A 100 9.75 11.47 14.48
CA GLN A 100 8.32 11.74 14.68
C GLN A 100 8.17 12.07 16.15
N ASN A 101 8.52 13.31 16.50
CA ASN A 101 8.03 13.94 17.70
C ASN A 101 6.52 13.62 17.70
N PRO A 102 5.95 12.98 18.72
CA PRO A 102 4.51 12.78 18.85
C PRO A 102 3.77 14.14 19.04
N GLY A 103 4.37 15.22 18.52
CA GLY A 103 3.78 16.53 18.37
C GLY A 103 2.59 16.38 17.46
N GLU A 104 1.45 16.17 18.11
CA GLU A 104 0.15 16.66 17.68
C GLU A 104 -0.16 16.32 16.22
N THR A 105 0.13 15.08 15.79
CA THR A 105 -0.77 14.49 14.80
C THR A 105 -2.08 14.36 15.57
N GLU A 106 -2.96 15.36 15.45
CA GLU A 106 -4.27 15.34 16.09
C GLU A 106 -4.86 13.96 15.81
N GLU A 107 -5.03 13.18 16.87
CA GLU A 107 -5.51 11.82 16.76
C GLU A 107 -6.85 11.88 16.02
N LEU A 108 -6.85 11.47 14.74
CA LEU A 108 -8.04 11.50 13.87
C LEU A 108 -9.20 10.75 14.52
N PHE A 109 -8.87 9.76 15.35
CA PHE A 109 -9.77 9.02 16.19
C PHE A 109 -9.13 8.79 17.56
N THR A 110 -9.94 8.81 18.60
CA THR A 110 -9.62 8.07 19.83
C THR A 110 -9.98 6.61 19.64
N TYR A 111 -9.20 5.71 20.24
CA TYR A 111 -9.38 4.28 20.10
C TYR A 111 -8.82 3.55 21.32
N ALA A 112 -9.25 2.30 21.51
CA ALA A 112 -8.66 1.37 22.46
C ALA A 112 -8.46 0.00 21.78
N ILE A 113 -7.20 -0.44 21.74
CA ILE A 113 -6.85 -1.80 21.30
C ILE A 113 -6.69 -2.67 22.56
N PRO A 114 -7.28 -3.88 22.61
CA PRO A 114 -7.05 -4.80 23.71
C PRO A 114 -5.56 -5.11 23.89
N GLY A 115 -5.05 -4.95 25.11
CA GLY A 115 -3.63 -5.17 25.45
C GLY A 115 -2.77 -3.91 25.26
N GLU A 116 -1.47 -4.12 25.06
CA GLU A 116 -0.53 -3.04 24.76
C GLU A 116 -0.42 -2.83 23.24
N SER A 117 -0.40 -1.58 22.80
CA SER A 117 -0.32 -1.20 21.39
C SER A 117 0.78 -0.18 21.12
N GLN A 118 1.33 -0.20 19.92
CA GLN A 118 2.34 0.76 19.46
C GLN A 118 2.01 1.28 18.06
N SER A 119 2.28 2.56 17.83
CA SER A 119 2.28 3.12 16.47
C SER A 119 3.47 2.59 15.70
N ILE A 120 3.21 1.97 14.55
CA ILE A 120 4.25 1.35 13.71
C ILE A 120 4.50 2.10 12.41
N PHE A 121 3.54 2.94 11.99
CA PHE A 121 3.64 3.71 10.78
C PHE A 121 2.81 4.99 10.88
N ASN A 122 3.37 6.10 10.42
CA ASN A 122 2.63 7.34 10.26
C ASN A 122 3.22 8.10 9.06
N LEU A 123 2.33 8.48 8.15
CA LEU A 123 2.65 9.13 6.88
C LEU A 123 1.71 10.32 6.66
N GLY A 124 2.27 11.51 6.51
CA GLY A 124 1.57 12.70 6.04
C GLY A 124 2.15 13.18 4.72
N LEU A 125 1.49 12.93 3.60
CA LEU A 125 1.94 13.36 2.27
C LEU A 125 0.79 13.91 1.44
N PHE A 126 0.94 15.12 0.90
CA PHE A 126 -0.03 15.75 -0.02
C PHE A 126 -1.48 15.82 0.52
N GLY A 127 -1.63 16.01 1.83
CA GLY A 127 -2.95 16.05 2.49
C GLY A 127 -3.55 14.68 2.81
N LEU A 128 -2.92 13.59 2.37
CA LEU A 128 -3.19 12.26 2.90
C LEU A 128 -2.46 12.10 4.23
N GLN A 129 -3.20 11.76 5.28
CA GLN A 129 -2.64 11.36 6.57
C GLN A 129 -3.00 9.90 6.80
N VAL A 130 -2.03 9.06 7.17
CA VAL A 130 -2.24 7.65 7.51
C VAL A 130 -1.47 7.35 8.77
N THR A 131 -2.11 6.73 9.75
CA THR A 131 -1.48 6.22 10.96
C THR A 131 -1.86 4.75 11.12
N GLN A 132 -0.88 3.92 11.44
CA GLN A 132 -1.07 2.50 11.70
C GLN A 132 -0.57 2.16 13.09
N VAL A 133 -1.42 1.46 13.83
CA VAL A 133 -1.20 1.04 15.19
C VAL A 133 -1.38 -0.47 15.24
N ALA A 134 -0.43 -1.16 15.86
CA ALA A 134 -0.50 -2.59 16.03
C ALA A 134 -0.48 -2.94 17.52
N SER A 135 -1.14 -4.02 17.89
CA SER A 135 -0.90 -4.67 19.17
C SER A 135 0.54 -5.19 19.23
N THR A 136 1.09 -5.31 20.44
CA THR A 136 2.50 -5.65 20.68
C THR A 136 2.82 -7.15 20.71
N ASP A 137 1.80 -8.00 20.57
CA ASP A 137 1.95 -9.43 20.45
C ASP A 137 2.58 -9.85 19.11
N SER A 138 3.03 -11.10 19.02
CA SER A 138 3.73 -11.64 17.85
C SER A 138 3.11 -12.97 17.40
N PRO A 139 2.41 -13.01 16.25
CA PRO A 139 2.05 -11.88 15.38
C PRO A 139 1.06 -10.91 16.06
N PRO A 140 0.97 -9.64 15.61
CA PRO A 140 0.09 -8.64 16.21
C PRO A 140 -1.39 -8.97 15.98
N SER A 141 -2.14 -9.35 17.01
CA SER A 141 -3.57 -9.70 16.94
C SER A 141 -4.49 -8.63 16.36
N VAL A 142 -4.11 -7.36 16.44
CA VAL A 142 -4.85 -6.24 15.86
C VAL A 142 -3.91 -5.30 15.13
N LEU A 143 -4.33 -4.90 13.93
CA LEU A 143 -3.75 -3.85 13.12
C LEU A 143 -4.83 -2.82 12.78
N LEU A 144 -4.72 -1.62 13.36
CA LEU A 144 -5.60 -0.50 13.14
C LEU A 144 -4.92 0.50 12.20
N THR A 145 -5.46 0.68 11.00
CA THR A 145 -5.04 1.75 10.08
C THR A 145 -6.11 2.82 10.04
N MET A 146 -5.73 4.07 10.25
CA MET A 146 -6.62 5.21 10.19
C MET A 146 -6.02 6.26 9.28
N GLY A 147 -6.86 7.09 8.68
CA GLY A 147 -6.35 8.19 7.89
C GLY A 147 -7.38 9.22 7.48
N GLN A 148 -6.88 10.33 6.94
CA GLN A 148 -7.66 11.41 6.36
C GLN A 148 -7.34 11.47 4.87
N LEU A 149 -8.37 11.43 4.05
CA LEU A 149 -8.27 11.61 2.61
C LEU A 149 -8.24 13.10 2.26
N PRO A 150 -7.38 13.50 1.32
CA PRO A 150 -7.42 14.86 0.79
C PRO A 150 -8.72 15.13 0.03
N SER A 151 -9.12 16.39 -0.05
CA SER A 151 -10.40 16.82 -0.64
C SER A 151 -10.66 16.31 -2.06
N TYR A 152 -9.61 16.11 -2.86
CA TYR A 152 -9.72 15.60 -4.23
C TYR A 152 -10.00 14.09 -4.32
N LEU A 153 -9.92 13.34 -3.22
CA LEU A 153 -10.28 11.91 -3.13
C LEU A 153 -11.61 11.68 -2.40
N GLN A 154 -12.34 12.74 -2.05
CA GLN A 154 -13.60 12.62 -1.31
C GLN A 154 -14.77 12.15 -2.17
N ASP A 155 -14.65 12.17 -3.51
CA ASP A 155 -15.72 11.66 -4.35
C ASP A 155 -15.89 10.14 -4.20
N ARG A 156 -17.13 9.67 -4.30
CA ARG A 156 -17.49 8.26 -4.09
C ARG A 156 -16.71 7.30 -4.99
N GLN A 157 -16.38 7.70 -6.22
CA GLN A 157 -15.66 6.84 -7.15
C GLN A 157 -14.19 6.70 -6.75
N SER A 158 -13.56 7.79 -6.32
CA SER A 158 -12.19 7.78 -5.77
C SER A 158 -12.13 6.98 -4.47
N GLN A 159 -13.12 7.12 -3.58
CA GLN A 159 -13.17 6.31 -2.36
C GLN A 159 -13.27 4.81 -2.67
N GLN A 160 -14.13 4.40 -3.60
CA GLN A 160 -14.22 2.99 -4.03
C GLN A 160 -12.92 2.50 -4.65
N THR A 161 -12.31 3.30 -5.52
CA THR A 161 -11.00 2.96 -6.12
C THR A 161 -9.93 2.83 -5.05
N PHE A 162 -9.93 3.70 -4.04
CA PHE A 162 -9.02 3.63 -2.91
C PHE A 162 -9.24 2.35 -2.10
N VAL A 163 -10.49 1.99 -1.80
CA VAL A 163 -10.83 0.71 -1.13
C VAL A 163 -10.26 -0.48 -1.89
N GLU A 164 -10.52 -0.56 -3.19
CA GLU A 164 -10.07 -1.67 -4.04
C GLU A 164 -8.54 -1.75 -4.08
N GLN A 165 -7.85 -0.62 -4.31
CA GLN A 165 -6.39 -0.56 -4.36
C GLN A 165 -5.77 -0.89 -3.00
N PHE A 166 -6.37 -0.38 -1.93
CA PHE A 166 -5.90 -0.60 -0.58
C PHE A 166 -6.05 -2.09 -0.21
N GLN A 167 -7.21 -2.70 -0.48
CA GLN A 167 -7.44 -4.13 -0.26
C GLN A 167 -6.49 -5.01 -1.10
N ASP A 168 -6.30 -4.68 -2.38
CA ASP A 168 -5.39 -5.39 -3.28
C ASP A 168 -3.94 -5.35 -2.78
N SER A 169 -3.51 -4.19 -2.25
CA SER A 169 -2.18 -4.04 -1.66
C SER A 169 -1.97 -4.94 -0.44
N VAL A 170 -2.99 -5.07 0.41
CA VAL A 170 -2.96 -5.91 1.61
C VAL A 170 -2.92 -7.38 1.25
N SER A 171 -3.72 -7.82 0.29
CA SER A 171 -3.71 -9.22 -0.16
C SER A 171 -2.43 -9.60 -0.89
N THR A 172 -1.78 -8.64 -1.55
CA THR A 172 -0.55 -8.93 -2.32
C THR A 172 0.70 -8.94 -1.43
N GLN A 173 0.73 -8.10 -0.39
CA GLN A 173 1.90 -7.99 0.49
C GLN A 173 1.76 -8.81 1.78
N GLY A 174 0.52 -9.00 2.26
CA GLY A 174 0.22 -9.82 3.41
C GLY A 174 -0.20 -11.22 3.02
N ASN A 175 0.11 -12.21 3.86
CA ASN A 175 -0.35 -13.59 3.68
C ASN A 175 -1.83 -13.77 4.08
N TYR A 176 -2.68 -12.79 3.76
CA TYR A 176 -4.09 -12.79 4.09
C TYR A 176 -4.91 -13.35 2.93
N GLN A 177 -5.85 -14.24 3.26
CA GLN A 177 -6.86 -14.76 2.33
C GLN A 177 -8.24 -14.33 2.85
N LEU A 178 -8.70 -13.14 2.42
CA LEU A 178 -9.97 -12.56 2.83
C LEU A 178 -11.08 -12.91 1.84
N SER A 179 -12.30 -13.08 2.35
CA SER A 179 -13.53 -13.31 1.57
C SER A 179 -13.98 -12.05 0.84
N GLU A 180 -14.99 -12.19 -0.01
CA GLU A 180 -15.70 -11.02 -0.56
C GLU A 180 -16.26 -10.15 0.57
N PRO A 181 -16.21 -8.80 0.43
CA PRO A 181 -16.73 -7.88 1.42
C PRO A 181 -18.26 -7.93 1.50
N GLN A 182 -18.77 -7.98 2.73
CA GLN A 182 -20.18 -7.80 3.05
C GLN A 182 -20.38 -6.41 3.66
N LEU A 183 -21.36 -5.65 3.17
CA LEU A 183 -21.66 -4.33 3.71
C LEU A 183 -22.66 -4.45 4.86
N GLU A 184 -22.30 -3.91 6.02
CA GLU A 184 -23.18 -3.78 7.18
C GLU A 184 -23.31 -2.33 7.61
N ASP A 185 -24.50 -1.92 8.01
CA ASP A 185 -24.74 -0.59 8.56
C ASP A 185 -24.34 -0.56 10.04
N ARG A 186 -23.47 0.38 10.40
CA ARG A 186 -23.01 0.59 11.78
C ARG A 186 -23.03 2.07 12.13
N THR A 187 -22.60 2.41 13.35
CA THR A 187 -22.43 3.80 13.79
C THR A 187 -20.97 4.07 14.10
N LEU A 188 -20.46 5.18 13.59
CA LEU A 188 -19.12 5.71 13.88
C LEU A 188 -19.25 7.21 14.09
N CYS A 189 -18.69 7.74 15.18
CA CYS A 189 -18.76 9.17 15.52
C CYS A 189 -20.21 9.72 15.55
N GLY A 190 -21.16 8.90 16.03
CA GLY A 190 -22.58 9.25 16.09
C GLY A 190 -23.32 9.28 14.74
N GLN A 191 -22.66 8.90 13.65
CA GLN A 191 -23.22 8.88 12.30
C GLN A 191 -23.39 7.44 11.79
N PRO A 192 -24.44 7.15 11.00
CA PRO A 192 -24.56 5.86 10.33
C PRO A 192 -23.53 5.75 9.22
N VAL A 193 -22.76 4.65 9.21
CA VAL A 193 -21.72 4.37 8.22
C VAL A 193 -21.90 2.97 7.64
N SER A 194 -21.51 2.76 6.39
CA SER A 194 -21.47 1.44 5.76
C SER A 194 -20.08 0.84 5.96
N VAL A 195 -20.01 -0.30 6.64
CA VAL A 195 -18.77 -0.99 6.98
C VAL A 195 -18.63 -2.20 6.07
N ALA A 196 -17.53 -2.24 5.29
CA ALA A 196 -17.15 -3.41 4.52
C ALA A 196 -16.45 -4.41 5.42
N MET A 197 -17.11 -5.54 5.65
CA MET A 197 -16.67 -6.62 6.53
C MET A 197 -16.21 -7.82 5.71
N GLN A 198 -15.05 -8.36 6.08
CA GLN A 198 -14.48 -9.54 5.46
C GLN A 198 -14.01 -10.50 6.54
N SER A 199 -14.18 -11.79 6.27
CA SER A 199 -13.65 -12.88 7.08
C SER A 199 -12.59 -13.64 6.27
N GLY A 200 -11.66 -14.32 6.91
CA GLY A 200 -10.62 -15.02 6.19
C GLY A 200 -9.59 -15.65 7.10
N SER A 201 -8.37 -15.80 6.57
CA SER A 201 -7.25 -16.36 7.32
C SER A 201 -5.93 -15.64 7.05
N LEU A 202 -5.06 -15.57 8.05
CA LEU A 202 -3.66 -15.20 7.93
C LEU A 202 -2.79 -16.45 7.95
N ILE A 203 -1.90 -16.61 6.97
CA ILE A 203 -0.91 -17.69 6.93
C ILE A 203 0.46 -17.17 7.36
N GLN A 204 1.02 -17.70 8.44
CA GLN A 204 2.35 -17.32 8.92
C GLN A 204 3.21 -18.57 9.13
N GLY A 205 4.13 -18.81 8.19
CA GLY A 205 4.87 -20.07 8.15
C GLY A 205 3.91 -21.24 7.97
N ASP A 206 3.91 -22.18 8.92
CA ASP A 206 3.04 -23.35 8.93
C ASP A 206 1.74 -23.15 9.74
N THR A 207 1.54 -21.96 10.33
CA THR A 207 0.37 -21.67 11.16
C THR A 207 -0.65 -20.84 10.38
N THR A 208 -1.93 -21.20 10.50
CA THR A 208 -3.05 -20.44 9.94
C THR A 208 -3.89 -19.90 11.09
N TYR A 209 -4.16 -18.60 11.07
CA TYR A 209 -5.02 -17.91 12.04
C TYR A 209 -6.29 -17.45 11.33
N ASP A 210 -7.44 -17.52 12.00
CA ASP A 210 -8.64 -16.86 11.50
C ASP A 210 -8.44 -15.35 11.54
N ALA A 211 -8.98 -14.64 10.54
CA ALA A 211 -8.84 -13.20 10.39
C ALA A 211 -10.19 -12.54 10.06
N ALA A 212 -10.34 -11.29 10.48
CA ALA A 212 -11.48 -10.43 10.17
C ALA A 212 -11.00 -9.01 9.85
N SER A 213 -11.66 -8.36 8.90
CA SER A 213 -11.33 -7.02 8.43
C SER A 213 -12.60 -6.17 8.37
N LEU A 214 -12.54 -4.96 8.93
CA LEU A 214 -13.60 -3.95 8.91
C LEU A 214 -13.04 -2.67 8.30
N LEU A 215 -13.61 -2.21 7.20
CA LEU A 215 -13.21 -0.97 6.53
C LEU A 215 -14.41 -0.03 6.38
N THR A 216 -14.25 1.23 6.75
CA THR A 216 -15.29 2.24 6.53
C THR A 216 -14.73 3.64 6.36
N PHE A 217 -15.59 4.54 5.89
CA PHE A 217 -15.33 5.98 5.74
C PHE A 217 -16.35 6.76 6.54
N VAL A 218 -15.92 7.90 7.08
CA VAL A 218 -16.78 8.84 7.79
C VAL A 218 -16.38 10.26 7.41
N GLU A 219 -17.38 11.12 7.20
CA GLU A 219 -17.17 12.54 6.99
C GLU A 219 -17.34 13.27 8.33
N TYR A 220 -16.28 13.92 8.78
CA TYR A 220 -16.28 14.65 10.05
C TYR A 220 -15.57 15.99 9.85
N ASN A 221 -16.23 17.10 10.21
CA ASN A 221 -15.73 18.47 10.01
C ASN A 221 -15.30 18.82 8.57
N ASN A 222 -15.98 18.28 7.55
CA ASN A 222 -15.67 18.40 6.11
C ASN A 222 -14.42 17.63 5.65
N ASP A 223 -13.88 16.76 6.49
CA ASP A 223 -12.80 15.86 6.14
C ASP A 223 -13.33 14.43 6.00
N ALA A 224 -13.00 13.76 4.90
CA ALA A 224 -13.25 12.34 4.75
C ALA A 224 -12.14 11.57 5.46
N ARG A 225 -12.51 10.81 6.48
CA ARG A 225 -11.62 9.93 7.23
C ARG A 225 -11.94 8.49 6.89
N PHE A 226 -10.95 7.62 6.97
CA PHE A 226 -11.13 6.18 6.84
C PHE A 226 -10.55 5.47 8.05
N VAL A 227 -11.14 4.33 8.37
CA VAL A 227 -10.62 3.41 9.38
C VAL A 227 -10.71 1.99 8.86
N TRP A 228 -9.62 1.25 9.09
CA TRP A 228 -9.48 -0.13 8.73
C TRP A 228 -8.94 -0.92 9.93
N VAL A 229 -9.77 -1.81 10.45
CA VAL A 229 -9.42 -2.72 11.54
C VAL A 229 -9.19 -4.09 10.94
N LEU A 230 -7.99 -4.64 11.12
CA LEU A 230 -7.66 -6.01 10.77
C LEU A 230 -7.31 -6.75 12.06
N ALA A 231 -8.04 -7.83 12.36
CA ALA A 231 -7.79 -8.64 13.54
C ALA A 231 -7.59 -10.10 13.14
N HIS A 232 -6.77 -10.82 13.89
CA HIS A 232 -6.60 -12.27 13.73
C HIS A 232 -6.42 -12.98 15.09
N GLY A 233 -6.79 -14.26 15.16
CA GLY A 233 -6.69 -15.05 16.39
C GLY A 233 -7.87 -16.00 16.57
N GLU A 234 -8.26 -16.28 17.82
CA GLU A 234 -9.37 -17.20 18.13
C GLU A 234 -10.76 -16.62 17.86
N ALA A 235 -10.92 -15.29 18.01
CA ALA A 235 -12.20 -14.59 17.85
C ALA A 235 -12.03 -13.26 17.09
N PRO A 236 -11.48 -13.27 15.87
CA PRO A 236 -11.04 -12.06 15.18
C PRO A 236 -12.20 -11.10 14.90
N GLN A 237 -13.39 -11.62 14.60
CA GLN A 237 -14.58 -10.80 14.36
C GLN A 237 -14.98 -10.01 15.60
N THR A 238 -15.04 -10.68 16.75
CA THR A 238 -15.36 -10.04 18.04
C THR A 238 -14.30 -9.03 18.43
N THR A 239 -13.02 -9.33 18.24
CA THR A 239 -11.93 -8.39 18.51
C THR A 239 -12.01 -7.15 17.63
N ALA A 240 -12.25 -7.32 16.32
CA ALA A 240 -12.40 -6.20 15.41
C ALA A 240 -13.62 -5.34 15.73
N ASP A 241 -14.74 -5.97 16.11
CA ASP A 241 -15.95 -5.27 16.56
C ASP A 241 -15.70 -4.46 17.85
N GLN A 242 -14.96 -5.02 18.80
CA GLN A 242 -14.58 -4.33 20.04
C GLN A 242 -13.72 -3.10 19.77
N VAL A 243 -12.69 -3.23 18.93
CA VAL A 243 -11.84 -2.09 18.54
C VAL A 243 -12.68 -1.04 17.81
N PHE A 244 -13.51 -1.46 16.86
CA PHE A 244 -14.38 -0.55 16.11
C PHE A 244 -15.33 0.23 17.02
N ALA A 245 -15.90 -0.41 18.03
CA ALA A 245 -16.81 0.23 18.98
C ALA A 245 -16.13 1.27 19.89
N THR A 246 -14.80 1.28 19.97
CA THR A 246 -14.04 2.26 20.75
C THR A 246 -13.64 3.49 19.94
N LEU A 247 -13.87 3.47 18.62
CA LEU A 247 -13.51 4.57 17.74
C LEU A 247 -14.43 5.76 17.94
N ASP A 248 -13.86 6.92 18.25
CA ASP A 248 -14.59 8.18 18.32
C ASP A 248 -13.80 9.32 17.66
N CYS A 249 -14.49 10.19 16.93
CA CYS A 249 -13.86 11.26 16.16
C CYS A 249 -13.50 12.43 17.08
N ARG A 250 -12.28 12.98 16.89
CA ARG A 250 -11.90 14.29 17.45
C ARG A 250 -12.04 15.39 16.40
#